data_AF-A0A3S1RDE7-F1
#
_entry.id   AF-A0A3S1RDE7-F1
#
_cell.length_a   1.000
_cell.length_b   1.000
_cell.length_c   1.000
_cell.angle_alpha   90.00
_cell.angle_beta   90.00
_cell.angle_gamma   90.00
#
_symmetry.space_group_name_H-M   'P 1'
#
loop_
_entity.id
_entity.type
_entity.pdbx_description
1 polymer ?
#
loop_
_entity_poly.entity_id
_entity_poly.type
_entity_poly.pdbx_seq_one_letter_code
_entity_poly.pdbx_strand_id
1 'polypeptide(L)'
;FILTARAKGAGEMRVVLRHAFRNILVPVLTVISYSFAYLITGAVLTEAVFAWPGMGSYAVTAARSLDFPAIIGVTIVGGVMFLITNLLTDIAYVLANPRVRLN
;
A
#
# COMPACT_ATOMS: atom_id res chain seq x y z
N PHE A 1 0.88 -10.54 -25.39
CA PHE A 1 0.48 -11.53 -24.36
C PHE A 1 -1.03 -11.79 -24.32
N ILE A 2 -1.89 -10.78 -24.21
CA ILE A 2 -3.36 -10.95 -24.21
C ILE A 2 -3.87 -11.47 -25.56
N LEU A 3 -3.33 -10.96 -26.68
CA LEU A 3 -3.67 -11.40 -28.04
C LEU A 3 -3.36 -12.89 -28.27
N THR A 4 -2.26 -13.40 -27.71
CA THR A 4 -1.85 -14.81 -27.81
C THR A 4 -2.74 -15.75 -27.00
N ALA A 5 -3.26 -15.30 -25.85
CA ALA A 5 -4.20 -16.07 -25.04
C ALA A 5 -5.60 -16.14 -25.67
N ARG A 6 -6.04 -15.03 -26.32
CA ARG A 6 -7.28 -14.99 -27.12
C ARG A 6 -7.21 -15.93 -28.32
N ALA A 7 -6.06 -15.97 -29.03
CA ALA A 7 -5.85 -16.86 -30.17
C ALA A 7 -5.87 -18.36 -29.81
N LYS A 8 -5.71 -18.72 -28.53
CA LYS A 8 -5.81 -20.10 -28.02
C LYS A 8 -7.21 -20.47 -27.49
N GLY A 9 -8.23 -19.64 -27.70
CA GLY A 9 -9.61 -19.93 -27.27
C GLY A 9 -9.85 -19.80 -25.76
N ALA A 10 -8.94 -19.16 -25.01
CA ALA A 10 -9.18 -18.89 -23.60
C ALA A 10 -10.26 -17.81 -23.45
N GLY A 11 -11.39 -18.15 -22.81
CA GLY A 11 -12.47 -17.21 -22.54
C GLY A 11 -11.98 -15.96 -21.79
N GLU A 12 -12.56 -14.80 -22.12
CA GLU A 12 -12.09 -13.49 -21.64
C GLU A 12 -11.90 -13.43 -20.13
N MET A 13 -12.82 -14.03 -19.38
CA MET A 13 -12.74 -14.09 -17.91
C MET A 13 -11.48 -14.81 -17.41
N ARG A 14 -11.03 -15.86 -18.10
CA ARG A 14 -9.81 -16.62 -17.76
C ARG A 14 -8.54 -15.89 -18.15
N VAL A 15 -8.59 -15.04 -19.17
CA VAL A 15 -7.47 -14.17 -19.58
C VAL A 15 -7.34 -13.01 -18.60
N VAL A 16 -8.46 -12.37 -18.23
CA VAL A 16 -8.47 -11.26 -17.27
C VAL A 16 -8.03 -11.72 -15.88
N LEU A 17 -8.67 -12.75 -15.30
CA LEU A 17 -8.37 -13.23 -13.95
C LEU A 17 -6.96 -13.83 -13.84
N ARG A 18 -6.49 -14.55 -14.86
CA ARG A 18 -5.25 -15.34 -14.75
C ARG A 18 -4.02 -14.66 -15.35
N HIS A 19 -4.18 -13.81 -16.37
CA HIS A 19 -3.07 -13.20 -17.08
C HIS A 19 -2.98 -11.69 -16.87
N ALA A 20 -4.11 -10.97 -16.93
CA ALA A 20 -4.09 -9.51 -16.74
C ALA A 20 -3.93 -9.13 -15.26
N PHE A 21 -4.73 -9.73 -14.37
CA PHE A 21 -4.72 -9.41 -12.93
C PHE A 21 -3.33 -9.59 -12.29
N ARG A 22 -2.61 -10.64 -12.69
CA ARG A 22 -1.25 -10.95 -12.21
C ARG A 22 -0.18 -9.95 -12.66
N ASN A 23 -0.34 -9.39 -13.85
CA ASN A 23 0.60 -8.42 -14.41
C ASN A 23 0.31 -6.99 -13.92
N ILE A 24 -0.94 -6.72 -13.52
CA ILE A 24 -1.39 -5.41 -13.04
C ILE A 24 -1.26 -5.30 -11.50
N LEU A 25 -1.08 -6.41 -10.79
CA LEU A 25 -0.91 -6.45 -9.33
C LEU A 25 0.25 -5.59 -8.82
N VAL A 26 1.37 -5.51 -9.55
CA VAL A 26 2.53 -4.67 -9.16
C VAL A 26 2.15 -3.18 -9.13
N PRO A 27 1.68 -2.56 -10.23
CA PRO A 27 1.25 -1.16 -10.18
C PRO A 27 0.04 -0.91 -9.29
N VAL A 28 -0.88 -1.88 -9.13
CA VAL A 28 -2.04 -1.73 -8.23
C VAL A 28 -1.61 -1.65 -6.76
N LEU A 29 -0.66 -2.48 -6.35
CA LEU A 29 -0.15 -2.45 -4.97
C LEU A 29 0.60 -1.15 -4.66
N THR A 30 1.35 -0.62 -5.62
CA THR A 30 1.98 0.71 -5.48
C THR A 30 0.92 1.82 -5.34
N VAL A 31 -0.15 1.76 -6.15
CA VAL A 31 -1.25 2.74 -6.08
C VAL A 31 -2.00 2.63 -4.76
N ILE A 32 -2.30 1.42 -4.27
CA ILE A 32 -2.96 1.22 -2.97
C ILE A 32 -2.10 1.79 -1.85
N SER A 33 -0.79 1.56 -1.87
CA SER A 33 0.15 2.12 -0.87
C SER A 33 0.15 3.64 -0.88
N TYR A 34 0.13 4.25 -2.08
CA TYR A 34 0.04 5.70 -2.23
C TYR A 34 -1.30 6.25 -1.72
N SER A 35 -2.42 5.59 -2.05
CA SER A 35 -3.74 5.95 -1.53
C SER A 35 -3.81 5.85 -0.01
N PHE A 36 -3.18 4.84 0.58
CA PHE A 36 -3.11 4.66 2.03
C PHE A 36 -2.33 5.78 2.71
N ALA A 37 -1.18 6.20 2.14
CA ALA A 37 -0.43 7.36 2.62
C ALA A 37 -1.26 8.66 2.55
N TYR A 38 -2.05 8.82 1.48
CA TYR A 38 -2.97 9.94 1.33
C TYR A 38 -4.07 9.94 2.40
N LEU A 39 -4.62 8.76 2.72
CA LEU A 39 -5.61 8.59 3.80
C LEU A 39 -5.02 8.94 5.17
N ILE A 40 -3.79 8.55 5.46
CA ILE A 40 -3.11 8.93 6.71
C ILE A 40 -2.96 10.46 6.80
N THR A 41 -2.61 11.11 5.69
CA THR A 41 -2.49 12.57 5.64
C THR A 41 -3.85 13.26 5.85
N GLY A 42 -4.92 12.72 5.24
CA GLY A 42 -6.30 13.18 5.47
C GLY A 42 -6.80 12.89 6.89
N ALA A 43 -6.34 11.81 7.52
CA ALA A 43 -6.72 11.42 8.88
C ALA A 43 -6.31 12.50 9.89
N VAL A 44 -5.14 13.15 9.71
CA VAL A 44 -4.71 14.28 10.54
C VAL A 44 -5.75 15.40 10.56
N LEU A 45 -6.34 15.73 9.40
CA LEU A 45 -7.37 16.76 9.30
C LEU A 45 -8.64 16.32 10.04
N THR A 46 -9.05 15.06 9.89
CA THR A 46 -10.21 14.54 10.61
C THR A 46 -9.99 14.47 12.12
N GLU A 47 -8.79 14.12 12.57
CA GLU A 47 -8.40 14.12 14.00
C GLU A 47 -8.49 15.55 14.57
N ALA A 48 -8.02 16.55 13.82
CA ALA A 48 -8.08 17.95 14.24
C ALA A 48 -9.51 18.50 14.29
N VAL A 49 -10.36 18.17 13.31
CA VAL A 49 -11.75 18.66 13.25
C VAL A 49 -12.63 18.01 14.34
N PHE A 50 -12.47 16.71 14.58
CA PHE A 50 -13.27 15.97 15.55
C PHE A 50 -12.63 15.89 16.95
N ALA A 51 -11.49 16.55 17.18
CA ALA A 51 -10.70 16.46 18.40
C ALA A 51 -10.43 15.01 18.85
N TRP A 52 -10.30 14.09 17.89
CA TRP A 52 -9.99 12.69 18.17
C TRP A 52 -8.48 12.56 18.42
N PRO A 53 -8.04 12.09 19.60
CA PRO A 53 -6.62 11.86 19.86
C PRO A 53 -6.08 10.73 18.97
N GLY A 54 -5.16 11.06 18.08
CA GLY A 54 -4.51 10.10 17.18
C GLY A 54 -3.03 10.39 16.96
N MET A 55 -2.35 9.50 16.24
CA MET A 55 -0.91 9.66 15.96
C MET A 55 -0.63 10.87 15.06
N GLY A 56 -1.56 11.24 14.18
CA GLY A 56 -1.41 12.37 13.28
C GLY A 56 -1.41 13.72 14.01
N SER A 57 -2.39 13.92 14.87
CA SER A 57 -2.52 15.08 15.75
C SER A 57 -1.37 15.17 16.77
N TYR A 58 -0.88 14.04 17.27
CA TYR A 58 0.33 14.00 18.10
C TYR A 58 1.58 14.47 17.32
N ALA A 59 1.78 14.01 16.08
CA ALA A 59 2.88 14.45 15.22
C ALA A 59 2.83 15.96 14.95
N VAL A 60 1.64 16.51 14.66
CA VAL A 60 1.44 17.94 14.43
C VAL A 60 1.75 18.76 15.68
N THR A 61 1.32 18.27 16.85
CA THR A 61 1.58 18.95 18.13
C THR A 61 3.07 18.96 18.44
N ALA A 62 3.76 17.83 18.27
CA ALA A 62 5.20 17.71 18.45
C ALA A 62 5.98 18.62 17.47
N ALA A 63 5.53 18.73 16.22
CA ALA A 63 6.10 19.64 15.22
C ALA A 63 5.96 21.11 15.62
N ARG A 64 4.81 21.50 16.21
CA ARG A 64 4.58 22.86 16.70
C ARG A 64 5.38 23.19 17.96
N SER A 65 5.59 22.23 18.84
CA SER A 65 6.37 22.40 20.07
C SER A 65 7.89 22.20 19.86
N LEU A 66 8.33 21.92 18.63
CA LEU A 66 9.72 21.53 18.30
C LEU A 66 10.26 20.40 19.19
N ASP A 67 9.40 19.45 19.56
CA ASP A 67 9.79 18.27 20.32
C ASP A 67 10.40 17.24 19.36
N PHE A 68 11.70 17.38 19.10
CA PHE A 68 12.45 16.50 18.20
C PHE A 68 12.37 15.01 18.59
N PRO A 69 12.52 14.62 19.88
CA PRO A 69 12.31 13.23 20.29
C PRO A 69 10.95 12.66 19.87
N ALA A 70 9.86 13.40 20.09
CA ALA A 70 8.52 12.97 19.71
C ALA A 70 8.36 12.85 18.19
N ILE A 71 8.88 13.81 17.42
CA ILE A 71 8.87 13.77 15.94
C ILE A 71 9.59 12.53 15.41
N ILE A 72 10.79 12.25 15.93
CA ILE A 72 11.59 11.09 15.53
C ILE A 72 10.86 9.79 15.89
N GLY A 73 10.25 9.72 17.08
CA GLY A 73 9.47 8.56 17.52
C GLY A 73 8.32 8.24 16.56
N VAL A 74 7.49 9.23 16.21
CA VAL A 74 6.38 9.03 15.28
C VAL A 74 6.88 8.66 13.89
N THR A 75 7.98 9.26 13.44
CA THR A 75 8.59 8.96 12.12
C THR A 75 9.06 7.51 12.05
N ILE A 76 9.73 7.01 13.09
CA ILE A 76 10.18 5.62 13.15
C ILE A 76 8.99 4.66 13.13
N VAL A 77 7.97 4.91 13.97
CA VAL A 77 6.76 4.07 14.02
C VAL A 77 6.05 4.04 12.66
N GLY A 78 5.89 5.20 12.01
CA GLY A 78 5.32 5.29 10.67
C GLY A 78 6.15 4.55 9.62
N GLY A 79 7.47 4.69 9.65
CA GLY A 79 8.39 4.00 8.76
C GLY A 79 8.33 2.47 8.91
N VAL A 80 8.28 1.96 10.15
CA VAL A 80 8.13 0.52 10.42
C VAL A 80 6.80 -0.01 9.89
N MET A 81 5.70 0.71 10.12
CA MET A 81 4.38 0.33 9.58
C MET A 81 4.37 0.32 8.04
N PHE A 82 5.07 1.28 7.41
CA PHE A 82 5.22 1.31 5.96
C PHE A 82 6.02 0.12 5.44
N LEU A 83 7.12 -0.25 6.11
CA LEU A 83 7.91 -1.44 5.78
C LEU A 83 7.09 -2.73 5.93
N ILE A 84 6.31 -2.86 7.00
CA ILE A 84 5.40 -4.00 7.20
C ILE A 84 4.39 -4.08 6.07
N THR A 85 3.80 -2.96 5.66
CA THR A 85 2.82 -2.91 4.57
C THR A 85 3.45 -3.31 3.23
N ASN A 86 4.69 -2.87 2.95
CA ASN A 86 5.43 -3.31 1.77
C ASN A 86 5.76 -4.80 1.83
N LEU A 87 6.19 -5.31 2.99
CA LEU A 87 6.47 -6.73 3.14
C LEU A 87 5.22 -7.60 2.94
N LEU A 88 4.07 -7.19 3.51
CA LEU A 88 2.78 -7.86 3.30
C LEU A 88 2.38 -7.84 1.82
N THR A 89 2.63 -6.71 1.16
CA THR A 89 2.42 -6.51 -0.27
C THR A 89 3.27 -7.48 -1.11
N ASP A 90 4.55 -7.60 -0.80
CA ASP A 90 5.47 -8.52 -1.47
C ASP A 90 5.09 -9.99 -1.23
N ILE A 91 4.70 -10.34 -0.01
CA ILE A 91 4.20 -11.68 0.33
C ILE A 91 2.91 -11.99 -0.43
N ALA A 92 1.96 -11.06 -0.46
CA ALA A 92 0.72 -11.20 -1.21
C ALA A 92 1.00 -11.36 -2.71
N TYR A 93 2.01 -10.66 -3.23
CA TYR A 93 2.47 -10.82 -4.60
C TYR A 93 3.03 -12.23 -4.88
N VAL A 94 3.91 -12.75 -4.01
CA VAL A 94 4.47 -14.11 -4.14
C VAL A 94 3.38 -15.17 -4.08
N LEU A 95 2.43 -15.05 -3.15
CA LEU A 95 1.27 -15.94 -3.05
C LEU A 95 0.37 -15.85 -4.28
N ALA A 96 0.13 -14.63 -4.78
CA ALA A 96 -0.66 -14.41 -5.97
C ALA A 96 0.03 -14.95 -7.23
N ASN A 97 1.37 -15.12 -7.27
CA ASN A 97 2.14 -15.49 -8.46
C ASN A 97 3.04 -16.76 -8.30
N PRO A 98 2.50 -17.99 -8.51
CA PRO A 98 3.18 -19.27 -8.48
C PRO A 98 4.13 -19.51 -9.68
N ARG A 99 4.35 -18.53 -10.58
CA ARG A 99 5.38 -18.62 -11.63
C ARG A 99 6.72 -17.99 -11.25
N VAL A 100 6.81 -17.29 -10.11
CA VAL A 100 8.10 -16.81 -9.58
C VAL A 100 8.98 -17.99 -9.10
N ARG A 101 8.41 -19.20 -9.03
CA ARG A 101 9.07 -20.42 -8.51
C ARG A 101 9.58 -21.42 -9.56
N LEU A 102 9.61 -21.11 -10.85
CA LEU A 102 10.08 -22.08 -11.86
C LEU A 102 11.20 -21.50 -12.73
N ASN A 103 12.43 -21.64 -12.24
CA ASN A 103 13.52 -22.17 -13.06
C ASN A 103 13.32 -23.68 -13.19
#